data_AF-A0A0H3WAR0-F1
#
_entry.id   AF-A0A0H3WAR0-F1
#
_cell.length_a   1.000
_cell.length_b   1.000
_cell.length_c   1.000
_cell.angle_alpha   90.00
_cell.angle_beta   90.00
_cell.angle_gamma   90.00
#
_symmetry.space_group_name_H-M   'P 1'
#
loop_
_entity.id
_entity.type
_entity.pdbx_description
1 polymer ?
#
loop_
_entity_poly.entity_id
_entity_poly.type
_entity_poly.pdbx_seq_one_letter_code
_entity_poly.pdbx_strand_id
1 'polypeptide(L)'
;RDDPSAPTIEGMRKAGYPMAMFDENIIAPRKTLPIGPGTGPDDPKPVIILQLNFIKGGLILTVNGQHGAMDMVGQDAVIRLLSKACRNDPFTEEEMTAMNLDRKTIVPYLENYTIGPEVDHQIVKPDVAGGDAVLTPVSASWAFFTFSPKAMSELKDAATKTLDASTKFVSTDDALSAFIWKSASRVRLERIDGSAPTEFCRAVDARPAMGVSNNYPGLLQNMTYHNSTIGEIANESLGATASRLRSELDPASMRQRTRGLATYLHNNPDKSNVSLTADADPSTSVMLSSWAKVGLWDFDFGLG
;
A
#
# COMPACT_ATOMS: atom_id res chain seq x y z
N ARG A 1 10.12 -14.62 -28.50
CA ARG A 1 9.91 -15.93 -27.86
C ARG A 1 8.50 -16.37 -28.22
N ASP A 2 8.35 -17.50 -28.92
CA ASP A 2 7.03 -18.06 -29.25
C ASP A 2 6.56 -18.97 -28.10
N ASP A 3 6.39 -18.39 -26.91
CA ASP A 3 5.80 -19.08 -25.77
C ASP A 3 4.28 -18.87 -25.81
N PRO A 4 3.47 -19.91 -26.09
CA PRO A 4 2.02 -19.77 -26.17
C PRO A 4 1.36 -19.46 -24.82
N SER A 5 2.06 -19.62 -23.70
CA SER A 5 1.58 -19.28 -22.36
C SER A 5 1.81 -17.81 -21.98
N ALA A 6 2.68 -17.10 -22.71
CA ALA A 6 2.96 -15.70 -22.46
C ALA A 6 1.84 -14.79 -22.99
N PRO A 7 1.52 -13.67 -22.30
CA PRO A 7 0.55 -12.72 -22.80
C PRO A 7 1.04 -12.04 -24.09
N THR A 8 0.11 -11.48 -24.86
CA THR A 8 0.42 -10.68 -26.05
C THR A 8 -0.17 -9.28 -25.89
N ILE A 9 0.38 -8.27 -26.57
CA ILE A 9 -0.12 -6.89 -26.42
C ILE A 9 -1.60 -6.78 -26.84
N GLU A 10 -1.99 -7.46 -27.93
CA GLU A 10 -3.38 -7.47 -28.41
C GLU A 10 -4.31 -8.25 -27.46
N GLY A 11 -3.81 -9.35 -26.87
CA GLY A 11 -4.53 -10.09 -25.83
C GLY A 11 -4.80 -9.22 -24.61
N MET A 12 -3.78 -8.49 -24.14
CA MET A 12 -3.91 -7.56 -23.02
C MET A 12 -4.89 -6.42 -23.32
N ARG A 13 -4.77 -5.77 -24.50
CA ARG A 13 -5.69 -4.70 -24.94
C ARG A 13 -7.13 -5.18 -25.00
N LYS A 14 -7.38 -6.36 -25.59
CA LYS A 14 -8.71 -6.95 -25.72
C LYS A 14 -9.33 -7.29 -24.35
N ALA A 15 -8.53 -7.75 -23.40
CA ALA A 15 -8.99 -8.14 -22.07
C ALA A 15 -8.99 -6.99 -21.05
N GLY A 16 -8.49 -5.80 -21.40
CA GLY A 16 -8.39 -4.66 -20.48
C GLY A 16 -7.29 -4.81 -19.42
N TYR A 17 -6.15 -5.41 -19.78
CA TYR A 17 -4.96 -5.57 -18.92
C TYR A 17 -5.26 -6.27 -17.56
N PRO A 18 -5.86 -7.47 -17.55
CA PRO A 18 -6.24 -8.15 -16.32
C PRO A 18 -5.02 -8.61 -15.52
N MET A 19 -5.11 -8.61 -14.19
CA MET A 19 -4.04 -9.05 -13.29
C MET A 19 -3.52 -10.46 -13.60
N ALA A 20 -4.38 -11.38 -14.06
CA ALA A 20 -3.99 -12.74 -14.43
C ALA A 20 -3.01 -12.82 -15.62
N MET A 21 -2.88 -11.75 -16.43
CA MET A 21 -1.86 -11.67 -17.48
C MET A 21 -0.52 -11.12 -16.99
N PHE A 22 -0.40 -10.78 -15.70
CA PHE A 22 0.81 -10.32 -15.04
C PHE A 22 1.26 -11.35 -13.98
N ASP A 23 1.37 -12.62 -14.37
CA ASP A 23 1.80 -13.70 -13.48
C ASP A 23 3.25 -13.48 -13.02
N GLU A 24 3.45 -13.30 -11.71
CA GLU A 24 4.78 -13.08 -11.12
C GLU A 24 5.77 -14.22 -11.42
N ASN A 25 5.29 -15.44 -11.66
CA ASN A 25 6.15 -16.57 -12.00
C ASN A 25 6.68 -16.51 -13.44
N ILE A 26 6.08 -15.67 -14.28
CA ILE A 26 6.44 -15.52 -15.70
C ILE A 26 7.17 -14.19 -15.92
N ILE A 27 6.62 -13.09 -15.41
CA ILE A 27 7.06 -11.73 -15.77
C ILE A 27 7.80 -11.00 -14.66
N ALA A 28 7.88 -11.53 -13.44
CA ALA A 28 8.64 -10.93 -12.35
C ALA A 28 9.95 -11.68 -12.07
N PRO A 29 11.04 -10.98 -11.73
CA PRO A 29 12.33 -11.59 -11.42
C PRO A 29 12.35 -12.34 -10.07
N ARG A 30 11.38 -12.07 -9.18
CA ARG A 30 11.25 -12.72 -7.88
C ARG A 30 9.80 -12.64 -7.39
N LYS A 31 9.34 -13.68 -6.69
CA LYS A 31 8.01 -13.72 -6.08
C LYS A 31 7.87 -12.68 -4.97
N THR A 32 6.64 -12.18 -4.77
CA THR A 32 6.30 -11.22 -3.71
C THR A 32 6.48 -11.83 -2.32
N LEU A 33 6.00 -13.06 -2.13
CA LEU A 33 6.11 -13.79 -0.85
C LEU A 33 7.38 -14.65 -0.81
N PRO A 34 7.94 -14.91 0.38
CA PRO A 34 9.13 -15.75 0.54
C PRO A 34 8.80 -17.25 0.40
N ILE A 35 8.23 -17.64 -0.76
CA ILE A 35 7.79 -18.99 -1.07
C ILE A 35 8.60 -19.53 -2.25
N GLY A 36 9.18 -20.72 -2.07
CA GLY A 36 9.89 -21.43 -3.13
C GLY A 36 11.41 -21.22 -3.11
N PRO A 37 12.12 -21.57 -4.20
CA PRO A 37 13.57 -21.50 -4.26
C PRO A 37 14.13 -20.08 -4.17
N GLY A 38 15.26 -19.90 -3.49
CA GLY A 38 15.98 -18.61 -3.43
C GLY A 38 15.32 -17.54 -2.56
N THR A 39 14.37 -17.92 -1.70
CA THR A 39 13.68 -17.02 -0.77
C THR A 39 13.94 -17.31 0.71
N GLY A 40 14.90 -18.18 1.01
CA GLY A 40 15.29 -18.51 2.37
C GLY A 40 15.89 -17.31 3.12
N PRO A 41 15.99 -17.40 4.47
CA PRO A 41 16.56 -16.32 5.28
C PRO A 41 18.01 -15.97 4.89
N ASP A 42 18.79 -16.99 4.50
CA ASP A 42 20.20 -16.87 4.15
C ASP A 42 20.44 -16.58 2.67
N ASP A 43 19.41 -16.68 1.82
CA ASP A 43 19.51 -16.31 0.42
C ASP A 43 19.64 -14.78 0.28
N PRO A 44 20.40 -14.27 -0.71
CA PRO A 44 20.48 -12.84 -0.97
C PRO A 44 19.10 -12.20 -1.14
N LYS A 45 18.91 -11.01 -0.56
CA LYS A 45 17.70 -10.18 -0.71
C LYS A 45 18.08 -8.86 -1.39
N PRO A 46 18.23 -8.84 -2.73
CA PRO A 46 18.63 -7.63 -3.45
C PRO A 46 17.65 -6.48 -3.18
N VAL A 47 18.17 -5.25 -3.08
CA VAL A 47 17.36 -4.05 -2.83
C VAL A 47 16.36 -3.80 -3.95
N ILE A 48 16.79 -3.99 -5.20
CA ILE A 48 15.98 -3.86 -6.41
C ILE A 48 16.38 -4.93 -7.42
N ILE A 49 15.42 -5.51 -8.14
CA ILE A 49 15.64 -6.45 -9.25
C ILE A 49 14.70 -6.08 -10.39
N LEU A 50 15.16 -6.20 -11.64
CA LEU A 50 14.41 -5.83 -12.83
C LEU A 50 14.31 -7.00 -13.80
N GLN A 51 13.21 -7.06 -14.56
CA GLN A 51 13.03 -8.00 -15.67
C GLN A 51 12.39 -7.29 -16.86
N LEU A 52 13.01 -7.42 -18.02
CA LEU A 52 12.49 -6.96 -19.32
C LEU A 52 11.90 -8.17 -20.07
N ASN A 53 10.59 -8.16 -20.28
CA ASN A 53 9.87 -9.27 -20.90
C ASN A 53 9.40 -8.88 -22.30
N PHE A 54 10.05 -9.40 -23.34
CA PHE A 54 9.60 -9.23 -24.72
C PHE A 54 8.40 -10.14 -25.00
N ILE A 55 7.24 -9.55 -25.24
CA ILE A 55 6.01 -10.23 -25.62
C ILE A 55 5.68 -9.93 -27.09
N LYS A 56 4.74 -10.67 -27.67
CA LYS A 56 4.30 -10.38 -29.04
C LYS A 56 3.72 -8.96 -29.10
N GLY A 57 4.43 -8.07 -29.81
CA GLY A 57 4.03 -6.68 -30.05
C GLY A 57 4.27 -5.72 -28.89
N GLY A 58 5.05 -6.08 -27.86
CA GLY A 58 5.29 -5.18 -26.73
C GLY A 58 6.39 -5.62 -25.77
N LEU A 59 6.54 -4.85 -24.71
CA LEU A 59 7.49 -5.05 -23.62
C LEU A 59 6.75 -4.91 -22.29
N ILE A 60 7.06 -5.78 -21.32
CA ILE A 60 6.68 -5.60 -19.92
C ILE A 60 7.97 -5.42 -19.11
N LEU A 61 8.13 -4.25 -18.51
CA LEU A 61 9.16 -4.00 -17.49
C LEU A 61 8.57 -4.27 -16.11
N THR A 62 9.17 -5.19 -15.37
CA THR A 62 8.81 -5.47 -13.98
C THR A 62 9.97 -5.08 -13.07
N VAL A 63 9.65 -4.35 -11.99
CA VAL A 63 10.62 -3.90 -10.98
C VAL A 63 10.17 -4.41 -9.62
N ASN A 64 10.99 -5.24 -8.98
CA ASN A 64 10.80 -5.66 -7.60
C ASN A 64 11.68 -4.82 -6.67
N GLY A 65 11.07 -4.18 -5.68
CA GLY A 65 11.75 -3.53 -4.56
C GLY A 65 11.66 -4.38 -3.29
N GLN A 66 12.75 -4.47 -2.53
CA GLN A 66 12.75 -5.13 -1.22
C GLN A 66 12.03 -4.23 -0.21
N HIS A 67 10.91 -4.69 0.36
CA HIS A 67 9.98 -3.82 1.10
C HIS A 67 10.56 -3.22 2.40
N GLY A 68 11.54 -3.87 3.04
CA GLY A 68 12.28 -3.29 4.16
C GLY A 68 13.26 -2.18 3.74
N ALA A 69 13.61 -2.10 2.46
CA ALA A 69 14.48 -1.06 1.92
C ALA A 69 13.70 0.14 1.34
N MET A 70 12.45 -0.06 0.91
CA MET A 70 11.61 0.96 0.28
C MET A 70 10.11 0.65 0.41
N ASP A 71 9.27 1.67 0.56
CA ASP A 71 7.83 1.59 0.22
C ASP A 71 7.62 1.93 -1.27
N MET A 72 6.37 1.94 -1.75
CA MET A 72 6.10 2.26 -3.15
C MET A 72 6.44 3.72 -3.53
N VAL A 73 6.38 4.67 -2.61
CA VAL A 73 6.83 6.06 -2.87
C VAL A 73 8.35 6.10 -3.04
N GLY A 74 9.08 5.37 -2.19
CA GLY A 74 10.52 5.21 -2.30
C GLY A 74 10.93 4.44 -3.55
N GLN A 75 10.20 3.39 -3.91
CA GLN A 75 10.42 2.61 -5.13
C GLN A 75 10.17 3.46 -6.39
N ASP A 76 9.11 4.27 -6.41
CA ASP A 76 8.87 5.26 -7.47
C ASP A 76 10.02 6.26 -7.60
N ALA A 77 10.58 6.74 -6.48
CA ALA A 77 11.75 7.62 -6.51
C ALA A 77 12.98 6.97 -7.16
N VAL A 78 13.24 5.70 -6.84
CA VAL A 78 14.32 4.93 -7.47
C VAL A 78 14.05 4.72 -8.97
N ILE A 79 12.81 4.35 -9.35
CA ILE A 79 12.43 4.12 -10.75
C ILE A 79 12.51 5.41 -11.57
N ARG A 80 12.10 6.56 -11.00
CA ARG A 80 12.22 7.88 -11.63
C ARG A 80 13.69 8.20 -11.98
N LEU A 81 14.60 8.01 -11.03
CA LEU A 81 16.02 8.25 -11.27
C LEU A 81 16.63 7.20 -12.22
N LEU A 82 16.13 5.97 -12.21
CA LEU A 82 16.50 4.97 -13.23
C LEU A 82 16.09 5.45 -14.63
N SER A 83 14.87 5.97 -14.80
CA SER A 83 14.42 6.51 -16.09
C SER A 83 15.32 7.65 -16.58
N LYS A 84 15.66 8.60 -15.69
CA LYS A 84 16.64 9.66 -15.99
C LYS A 84 18.01 9.10 -16.37
N ALA A 85 18.52 8.11 -15.62
CA ALA A 85 19.81 7.48 -15.92
C ALA A 85 19.82 6.81 -17.30
N CYS A 86 18.75 6.11 -17.67
CA CYS A 86 18.60 5.50 -18.99
C CYS A 86 18.61 6.55 -20.11
N ARG A 87 18.05 7.74 -19.85
CA ARG A 87 18.06 8.89 -20.77
C ARG A 87 19.37 9.70 -20.74
N ASN A 88 20.29 9.35 -19.84
CA ASN A 88 21.50 10.14 -19.54
C ASN A 88 21.18 11.59 -19.11
N ASP A 89 20.01 11.80 -18.48
CA ASP A 89 19.63 13.08 -17.90
C ASP A 89 20.30 13.24 -16.52
N PRO A 90 20.84 14.42 -16.19
CA PRO A 90 21.52 14.64 -14.92
C PRO A 90 20.55 14.55 -13.73
N PHE A 91 21.07 14.05 -12.61
CA PHE A 91 20.36 14.12 -11.32
C PHE A 91 20.57 15.48 -10.68
N THR A 92 19.52 16.01 -10.06
CA THR A 92 19.59 17.26 -9.32
C THR A 92 20.27 17.07 -7.97
N GLU A 93 20.76 18.16 -7.37
CA GLU A 93 21.38 18.13 -6.04
C GLU A 93 20.39 17.67 -4.95
N GLU A 94 19.12 18.06 -5.04
CA GLU A 94 18.08 17.64 -4.10
C GLU A 94 17.78 16.14 -4.24
N GLU A 95 17.70 15.60 -5.46
CA GLU A 95 17.52 14.16 -5.69
C GLU A 95 18.68 13.37 -5.10
N MET A 96 19.93 13.79 -5.36
CA MET A 96 21.12 13.16 -4.79
C MET A 96 21.12 13.23 -3.26
N THR A 97 20.75 14.37 -2.69
CA THR A 97 20.67 14.55 -1.24
C THR A 97 19.63 13.61 -0.64
N ALA A 98 18.42 13.57 -1.21
CA ALA A 98 17.32 12.73 -0.74
C ALA A 98 17.64 11.23 -0.83
N MET A 99 18.34 10.81 -1.89
CA MET A 99 18.78 9.42 -2.11
C MET A 99 19.83 8.96 -1.09
N ASN A 100 20.52 9.89 -0.44
CA ASN A 100 21.63 9.63 0.47
C ASN A 100 21.35 9.98 1.94
N LEU A 101 20.11 10.35 2.30
CA LEU A 101 19.72 10.63 3.70
C LEU A 101 19.94 9.42 4.61
N ASP A 102 20.45 9.67 5.83
CA ASP A 102 20.64 8.65 6.84
C ASP A 102 19.29 8.11 7.35
N ARG A 103 19.07 6.80 7.19
CA ARG A 103 17.76 6.17 7.43
C ARG A 103 17.46 5.97 8.91
N LYS A 104 18.48 5.64 9.71
CA LYS A 104 18.32 5.28 11.12
C LYS A 104 17.98 6.45 12.03
N THR A 105 18.14 7.68 11.54
CA THR A 105 17.86 8.93 12.27
C THR A 105 16.73 9.76 11.64
N ILE A 106 16.19 9.33 10.48
CA ILE A 106 15.17 10.10 9.75
C ILE A 106 13.85 10.24 10.52
N VAL A 107 13.56 9.32 11.45
CA VAL A 107 12.45 9.40 12.39
C VAL A 107 13.01 9.68 13.79
N PRO A 108 12.83 10.90 14.34
CA PRO A 108 13.25 11.21 15.69
C PRO A 108 12.44 10.42 16.73
N TYR A 109 13.12 9.68 17.60
CA TYR A 109 12.47 8.88 18.64
C TYR A 109 11.74 9.73 19.69
N LEU A 110 10.85 9.07 20.45
CA LEU A 110 10.20 9.61 21.64
C LEU A 110 11.07 9.32 22.87
N GLU A 111 11.24 10.31 23.74
CA GLU A 111 12.00 10.14 24.98
C GLU A 111 11.18 9.37 26.03
N ASN A 112 11.84 8.49 26.80
CA ASN A 112 11.23 7.73 27.89
C ASN A 112 9.97 6.92 27.49
N TYR A 113 9.89 6.52 26.22
CA TYR A 113 8.73 5.80 25.68
C TYR A 113 8.87 4.28 25.85
N THR A 114 7.82 3.63 26.35
CA THR A 114 7.72 2.17 26.45
C THR A 114 6.67 1.64 25.47
N ILE A 115 5.41 1.98 25.69
CA ILE A 115 4.25 1.64 24.86
C ILE A 115 3.17 2.69 25.09
N GLY A 116 2.37 2.97 24.06
CA GLY A 116 1.32 3.98 24.07
C GLY A 116 0.36 3.76 22.90
N PRO A 117 -0.68 4.60 22.77
CA PRO A 117 -1.68 4.49 21.70
C PRO A 117 -1.08 4.68 20.30
N GLU A 118 0.14 5.19 20.21
CA GLU A 118 0.87 5.31 18.95
C GLU A 118 1.07 3.97 18.22
N VAL A 119 1.03 2.85 18.94
CA VAL A 119 1.20 1.48 18.41
C VAL A 119 -0.05 0.60 18.59
N ASP A 120 -1.22 1.21 18.82
CA ASP A 120 -2.48 0.48 18.74
C ASP A 120 -2.61 -0.17 17.35
N HIS A 121 -3.13 -1.40 17.32
CA HIS A 121 -3.28 -2.23 16.10
C HIS A 121 -1.95 -2.67 15.46
N GLN A 122 -0.81 -2.48 16.15
CA GLN A 122 0.53 -2.75 15.61
C GLN A 122 1.35 -3.80 16.35
N ILE A 123 0.82 -4.35 17.45
CA ILE A 123 1.48 -5.38 18.25
C ILE A 123 0.54 -6.59 18.33
N VAL A 124 1.00 -7.72 17.80
CA VAL A 124 0.27 -9.00 17.80
C VAL A 124 0.10 -9.48 19.24
N LYS A 125 -1.11 -9.91 19.57
CA LYS A 125 -1.47 -10.48 20.88
C LYS A 125 -1.98 -11.90 20.69
N PRO A 126 -1.69 -12.84 21.61
CA PRO A 126 -2.08 -14.25 21.44
C PRO A 126 -3.58 -14.51 21.28
N ASP A 127 -4.42 -13.63 21.80
CA ASP A 127 -5.88 -13.71 21.81
C ASP A 127 -6.56 -12.90 20.70
N VAL A 128 -5.80 -12.29 19.80
CA VAL A 128 -6.31 -11.44 18.72
C VAL A 128 -5.84 -11.97 17.37
N ALA A 129 -6.78 -12.20 16.44
CA ALA A 129 -6.46 -12.68 15.10
C ALA A 129 -5.83 -11.56 14.25
N GLY A 130 -4.76 -11.86 13.52
CA GLY A 130 -4.08 -10.92 12.63
C GLY A 130 -2.65 -11.34 12.30
N GLY A 131 -1.86 -10.41 11.79
CA GLY A 131 -0.45 -10.61 11.42
C GLY A 131 -0.13 -10.32 9.95
N ASP A 132 1.11 -10.60 9.55
CA ASP A 132 1.62 -10.27 8.22
C ASP A 132 1.24 -11.34 7.17
N ALA A 133 0.67 -10.91 6.04
CA ALA A 133 0.43 -11.73 4.85
C ALA A 133 -0.23 -13.10 5.14
N VAL A 134 -1.20 -13.13 6.05
CA VAL A 134 -1.89 -14.35 6.51
C VAL A 134 -2.58 -15.04 5.34
N LEU A 135 -2.12 -16.25 5.00
CA LEU A 135 -2.78 -17.12 4.02
C LEU A 135 -3.91 -17.87 4.72
N THR A 136 -5.14 -17.42 4.50
CA THR A 136 -6.32 -18.09 5.05
C THR A 136 -6.58 -19.42 4.34
N PRO A 137 -7.08 -20.45 5.05
CA PRO A 137 -7.38 -21.76 4.47
C PRO A 137 -8.72 -21.77 3.71
N VAL A 138 -8.98 -20.71 2.93
CA VAL A 138 -10.19 -20.54 2.11
C VAL A 138 -9.80 -20.24 0.67
N SER A 139 -10.65 -20.63 -0.28
CA SER A 139 -10.41 -20.27 -1.69
C SER A 139 -10.56 -18.77 -1.87
N ALA A 140 -9.56 -18.13 -2.47
CA ALA A 140 -9.53 -16.71 -2.78
C ALA A 140 -8.95 -16.48 -4.19
N SER A 141 -9.19 -15.30 -4.75
CA SER A 141 -8.66 -14.91 -6.06
C SER A 141 -8.35 -13.42 -6.10
N TRP A 142 -7.54 -13.01 -7.07
CA TRP A 142 -7.21 -11.62 -7.35
C TRP A 142 -7.88 -11.14 -8.64
N ALA A 143 -8.45 -9.94 -8.62
CA ALA A 143 -9.09 -9.32 -9.78
C ALA A 143 -8.92 -7.80 -9.76
N PHE A 144 -8.77 -7.20 -10.94
CA PHE A 144 -8.83 -5.75 -11.11
C PHE A 144 -10.26 -5.29 -11.38
N PHE A 145 -10.63 -4.16 -10.75
CA PHE A 145 -11.85 -3.43 -11.02
C PHE A 145 -11.48 -2.01 -11.44
N THR A 146 -11.82 -1.62 -12.66
CA THR A 146 -11.52 -0.29 -13.18
C THR A 146 -12.65 0.69 -12.85
N PHE A 147 -12.27 1.88 -12.37
CA PHE A 147 -13.20 2.99 -12.15
C PHE A 147 -12.86 4.10 -13.14
N SER A 148 -13.82 4.46 -13.99
CA SER A 148 -13.63 5.53 -14.97
C SER A 148 -13.47 6.88 -14.28
N PRO A 149 -12.89 7.91 -14.95
CA PRO A 149 -12.81 9.26 -14.39
C PRO A 149 -14.16 9.81 -13.92
N LYS A 150 -15.22 9.52 -14.70
CA LYS A 150 -16.60 9.88 -14.35
C LYS A 150 -17.06 9.17 -13.08
N ALA A 151 -16.90 7.85 -12.99
CA ALA A 151 -17.28 7.08 -11.80
C ALA A 151 -16.54 7.58 -10.55
N MET A 152 -15.25 7.88 -10.67
CA MET A 152 -14.45 8.44 -9.57
C MET A 152 -14.96 9.81 -9.11
N SER A 153 -15.34 10.68 -10.06
CA SER A 153 -15.93 11.99 -9.74
C SER A 153 -17.31 11.86 -9.08
N GLU A 154 -18.14 10.92 -9.52
CA GLU A 154 -19.47 10.65 -8.96
C GLU A 154 -19.38 10.06 -7.55
N LEU A 155 -18.42 9.15 -7.30
CA LEU A 155 -18.14 8.63 -5.96
C LEU A 155 -17.72 9.76 -5.01
N LYS A 156 -16.82 10.64 -5.45
CA LYS A 156 -16.40 11.79 -4.63
C LYS A 156 -17.54 12.77 -4.38
N ASP A 157 -18.37 13.06 -5.38
CA ASP A 157 -19.56 13.91 -5.24
C ASP A 157 -20.56 13.33 -4.23
N ALA A 158 -20.87 12.04 -4.35
CA ALA A 158 -21.75 11.33 -3.42
C ALA A 158 -21.21 11.34 -1.98
N ALA A 159 -19.90 11.12 -1.79
CA ALA A 159 -19.27 11.22 -0.46
C ALA A 159 -19.35 12.64 0.10
N THR A 160 -19.04 13.65 -0.74
CA THR A 160 -18.99 15.07 -0.35
C THR A 160 -20.37 15.58 0.10
N LYS A 161 -21.46 15.07 -0.48
CA LYS A 161 -22.84 15.45 -0.13
C LYS A 161 -23.31 14.94 1.23
N THR A 162 -22.62 13.97 1.82
CA THR A 162 -23.08 13.28 3.05
C THR A 162 -21.98 13.15 4.10
N LEU A 163 -21.09 14.15 4.17
CA LEU A 163 -19.98 14.19 5.14
C LEU A 163 -20.47 14.39 6.58
N ASP A 164 -19.67 13.89 7.52
CA ASP A 164 -19.84 14.21 8.93
C ASP A 164 -19.55 15.69 9.19
N ALA A 165 -20.22 16.28 10.18
CA ALA A 165 -20.06 17.70 10.53
C ALA A 165 -18.61 18.10 10.91
N SER A 166 -17.81 17.13 11.40
CA SER A 166 -16.40 17.31 11.72
C SER A 166 -15.48 17.32 10.50
N THR A 167 -15.96 16.88 9.33
CA THR A 167 -15.15 16.69 8.13
C THR A 167 -15.45 17.78 7.10
N LYS A 168 -14.45 18.63 6.81
CA LYS A 168 -14.62 19.73 5.85
C LYS A 168 -14.65 19.27 4.39
N PHE A 169 -13.87 18.25 4.05
CA PHE A 169 -13.77 17.72 2.69
C PHE A 169 -13.20 16.30 2.73
N VAL A 170 -13.39 15.55 1.64
CA VAL A 170 -12.73 14.26 1.38
C VAL A 170 -12.09 14.25 -0.01
N SER A 171 -11.07 13.42 -0.19
CA SER A 171 -10.41 13.23 -1.48
C SER A 171 -11.14 12.19 -2.34
N THR A 172 -10.75 12.08 -3.62
CA THR A 172 -11.19 10.99 -4.48
C THR A 172 -10.75 9.62 -3.93
N ASP A 173 -9.56 9.55 -3.35
CA ASP A 173 -9.00 8.32 -2.77
C ASP A 173 -9.78 7.89 -1.51
N ASP A 174 -10.20 8.84 -0.67
CA ASP A 174 -11.07 8.55 0.49
C ASP A 174 -12.42 7.98 0.02
N ALA A 175 -13.03 8.59 -1.00
CA ALA A 175 -14.34 8.17 -1.51
C ALA A 175 -14.31 6.75 -2.11
N LEU A 176 -13.26 6.42 -2.88
CA LEU A 176 -13.11 5.06 -3.42
C LEU A 176 -12.81 4.04 -2.32
N SER A 177 -11.91 4.37 -1.39
CA SER A 177 -11.58 3.50 -0.25
C SER A 177 -12.82 3.19 0.59
N ALA A 178 -13.64 4.21 0.87
CA ALA A 178 -14.91 4.09 1.56
C ALA A 178 -15.93 3.26 0.78
N PHE A 179 -16.03 3.44 -0.54
CA PHE A 179 -16.91 2.65 -1.39
C PHE A 179 -16.54 1.17 -1.38
N ILE A 180 -15.24 0.85 -1.42
CA ILE A 180 -14.74 -0.53 -1.33
C ILE A 180 -15.09 -1.13 0.03
N TRP A 181 -14.82 -0.42 1.13
CA TRP A 181 -15.14 -0.92 2.48
C TRP A 181 -16.63 -1.21 2.64
N LYS A 182 -17.48 -0.24 2.26
CA LYS A 182 -18.93 -0.38 2.28
C LYS A 182 -19.42 -1.54 1.42
N SER A 183 -18.85 -1.72 0.23
CA SER A 183 -19.26 -2.79 -0.68
C SER A 183 -18.83 -4.17 -0.19
N ALA A 184 -17.61 -4.29 0.34
CA ALA A 184 -17.14 -5.53 0.96
C ALA A 184 -17.97 -5.88 2.20
N SER A 185 -18.23 -4.92 3.09
CA SER A 185 -19.09 -5.13 4.27
C SER A 185 -20.51 -5.53 3.87
N ARG A 186 -21.09 -4.88 2.85
CA ARG A 186 -22.43 -5.21 2.35
C ARG A 186 -22.53 -6.65 1.86
N VAL A 187 -21.59 -7.14 1.05
CA VAL A 187 -21.65 -8.54 0.57
C VAL A 187 -21.29 -9.54 1.67
N ARG A 188 -20.54 -9.12 2.70
CA ARG A 188 -20.23 -9.95 3.87
C ARG A 188 -21.45 -10.19 4.76
N LEU A 189 -22.43 -9.28 4.80
CA LEU A 189 -23.70 -9.47 5.54
C LEU A 189 -24.45 -10.75 5.15
N GLU A 190 -24.25 -11.27 3.93
CA GLU A 190 -24.86 -12.53 3.48
C GLU A 190 -24.33 -13.76 4.20
N ARG A 191 -23.20 -13.64 4.93
CA ARG A 191 -22.52 -14.77 5.58
C ARG A 191 -22.10 -14.53 7.03
N ILE A 192 -22.12 -13.28 7.50
CA ILE A 192 -21.79 -12.93 8.89
C ILE A 192 -22.75 -11.86 9.40
N ASP A 193 -22.98 -11.86 10.72
CA ASP A 193 -23.89 -10.91 11.36
C ASP A 193 -23.39 -9.47 11.24
N GLY A 194 -24.33 -8.52 11.19
CA GLY A 194 -24.00 -7.09 11.09
C GLY A 194 -23.23 -6.54 12.31
N SER A 195 -23.32 -7.18 13.47
CA SER A 195 -22.55 -6.80 14.66
C SER A 195 -21.07 -7.21 14.60
N ALA A 196 -20.67 -8.04 13.63
CA ALA A 196 -19.28 -8.46 13.49
C ALA A 196 -18.34 -7.25 13.30
N PRO A 197 -17.23 -7.16 14.05
CA PRO A 197 -16.25 -6.10 13.88
C PRO A 197 -15.62 -6.12 12.48
N THR A 198 -15.29 -4.94 11.97
CA THR A 198 -14.54 -4.75 10.72
C THR A 198 -13.54 -3.62 10.90
N GLU A 199 -12.30 -3.86 10.48
CA GLU A 199 -11.25 -2.86 10.49
C GLU A 199 -10.80 -2.47 9.07
N PHE A 200 -10.62 -1.19 8.83
CA PHE A 200 -9.95 -0.69 7.62
C PHE A 200 -8.53 -0.22 7.95
N CYS A 201 -7.54 -0.98 7.50
CA CYS A 201 -6.12 -0.66 7.62
C CYS A 201 -5.66 0.04 6.33
N ARG A 202 -5.48 1.35 6.36
CA ARG A 202 -5.07 2.15 5.18
C ARG A 202 -3.60 2.55 5.28
N ALA A 203 -2.79 2.19 4.29
CA ALA A 203 -1.41 2.65 4.21
C ALA A 203 -1.32 4.13 3.86
N VAL A 204 -0.42 4.85 4.54
CA VAL A 204 -0.19 6.29 4.39
C VAL A 204 1.31 6.56 4.33
N ASP A 205 1.73 7.29 3.29
CA ASP A 205 3.08 7.86 3.22
C ASP A 205 3.29 8.88 4.35
N ALA A 206 4.27 8.60 5.21
CA ALA A 206 4.56 9.43 6.38
C ALA A 206 5.55 10.56 6.08
N ARG A 207 6.15 10.61 4.88
CA ARG A 207 7.11 11.66 4.50
C ARG A 207 6.58 13.08 4.76
N PRO A 208 5.34 13.45 4.36
CA PRO A 208 4.85 14.82 4.59
C PRO A 208 4.73 15.16 6.08
N ALA A 209 4.25 14.22 6.90
CA ALA A 209 4.12 14.41 8.35
C ALA A 209 5.49 14.51 9.05
N MET A 210 6.51 13.87 8.48
CA MET A 210 7.88 13.89 8.98
C MET A 210 8.73 15.04 8.41
N GLY A 211 8.22 15.81 7.45
CA GLY A 211 8.98 16.85 6.77
C GLY A 211 10.12 16.29 5.90
N VAL A 212 9.95 15.06 5.37
CA VAL A 212 10.93 14.37 4.53
C VAL A 212 10.58 14.56 3.06
N SER A 213 11.58 14.67 2.19
CA SER A 213 11.38 14.81 0.74
C SER A 213 10.62 13.62 0.15
N ASN A 214 9.77 13.89 -0.84
CA ASN A 214 9.13 12.85 -1.66
C ASN A 214 10.15 12.02 -2.47
N ASN A 215 11.38 12.53 -2.63
CA ASN A 215 12.48 11.81 -3.28
C ASN A 215 13.23 10.87 -2.33
N TYR A 216 12.89 10.80 -1.04
CA TYR A 216 13.50 9.85 -0.11
C TYR A 216 13.13 8.40 -0.52
N PRO A 217 14.13 7.55 -0.84
CA PRO A 217 13.88 6.23 -1.44
C PRO A 217 13.60 5.14 -0.40
N GLY A 218 13.65 5.46 0.89
CA GLY A 218 13.52 4.47 1.96
C GLY A 218 12.08 4.03 2.22
N LEU A 219 11.93 3.25 3.30
CA LEU A 219 10.63 2.93 3.88
C LEU A 219 10.27 4.02 4.89
N LEU A 220 9.20 4.77 4.63
CA LEU A 220 8.62 5.75 5.55
C LEU A 220 7.10 5.78 5.35
N GLN A 221 6.48 4.69 5.76
CA GLN A 221 5.04 4.45 5.66
C GLN A 221 4.50 4.08 7.05
N ASN A 222 3.26 4.46 7.32
CA ASN A 222 2.49 3.94 8.46
C ASN A 222 1.07 3.58 7.98
N MET A 223 0.22 3.13 8.89
CA MET A 223 -1.20 2.88 8.62
C MET A 223 -2.08 3.87 9.37
N THR A 224 -3.33 4.01 8.96
CA THR A 224 -4.44 4.50 9.79
C THR A 224 -5.44 3.36 9.96
N TYR A 225 -5.98 3.21 11.16
CA TYR A 225 -6.86 2.11 11.55
C TYR A 225 -8.26 2.65 11.84
N HIS A 226 -9.28 1.97 11.33
CA HIS A 226 -10.67 2.42 11.48
C HIS A 226 -11.54 1.23 11.83
N ASN A 227 -12.01 1.20 13.07
CA ASN A 227 -12.82 0.12 13.61
C ASN A 227 -14.31 0.51 13.60
N SER A 228 -15.16 -0.42 13.18
CA SER A 228 -16.62 -0.31 13.18
C SER A 228 -17.24 -1.72 13.11
N THR A 229 -18.51 -1.83 12.75
CA THR A 229 -19.20 -3.11 12.53
C THR A 229 -19.58 -3.24 11.05
N ILE A 230 -19.67 -4.48 10.56
CA ILE A 230 -20.05 -4.78 9.17
C ILE A 230 -21.39 -4.11 8.81
N GLY A 231 -22.36 -4.18 9.70
CA GLY A 231 -23.69 -3.59 9.52
C GLY A 231 -23.66 -2.06 9.48
N GLU A 232 -22.90 -1.41 10.36
CA GLU A 232 -22.77 0.05 10.35
C GLU A 232 -22.11 0.53 9.05
N ILE A 233 -20.96 -0.03 8.68
CA ILE A 233 -20.23 0.35 7.46
C ILE A 233 -21.05 0.09 6.20
N ALA A 234 -21.80 -1.02 6.14
CA ALA A 234 -22.63 -1.34 4.99
C ALA A 234 -23.80 -0.36 4.81
N ASN A 235 -24.36 0.15 5.91
CA ASN A 235 -25.62 0.91 5.91
C ASN A 235 -25.47 2.43 6.06
N GLU A 236 -24.34 2.93 6.59
CA GLU A 236 -24.11 4.38 6.68
C GLU A 236 -23.95 5.03 5.29
N SER A 237 -23.96 6.36 5.22
CA SER A 237 -23.73 7.09 3.96
C SER A 237 -22.30 6.88 3.44
N LEU A 238 -22.05 7.14 2.15
CA LEU A 238 -20.69 7.08 1.61
C LEU A 238 -19.79 8.14 2.25
N GLY A 239 -20.34 9.32 2.51
CA GLY A 239 -19.61 10.41 3.18
C GLY A 239 -19.24 10.11 4.63
N ALA A 240 -20.09 9.43 5.40
CA ALA A 240 -19.76 9.01 6.77
C ALA A 240 -18.55 8.06 6.77
N THR A 241 -18.56 7.05 5.88
CA THR A 241 -17.42 6.12 5.75
C THR A 241 -16.15 6.84 5.28
N ALA A 242 -16.26 7.77 4.33
CA ALA A 242 -15.12 8.57 3.87
C ALA A 242 -14.60 9.55 4.93
N SER A 243 -15.48 10.08 5.77
CA SER A 243 -15.15 10.92 6.93
C SER A 243 -14.29 10.19 7.95
N ARG A 244 -14.60 8.91 8.25
CA ARG A 244 -13.73 8.04 9.09
C ARG A 244 -12.31 7.97 8.54
N LEU A 245 -12.17 7.74 7.24
CA LEU A 245 -10.85 7.63 6.59
C LEU A 245 -10.05 8.94 6.57
N ARG A 246 -10.76 10.08 6.56
CA ARG A 246 -10.15 11.41 6.53
C ARG A 246 -9.76 11.90 7.92
N SER A 247 -10.48 11.52 8.98
CA SER A 247 -10.22 12.00 10.34
C SER A 247 -8.83 11.63 10.85
N GLU A 248 -8.28 10.50 10.40
CA GLU A 248 -6.97 9.98 10.83
C GLU A 248 -5.78 10.54 10.03
N LEU A 249 -6.00 11.53 9.15
CA LEU A 249 -4.96 12.10 8.28
C LEU A 249 -4.43 13.46 8.78
N ASP A 250 -4.63 13.79 10.05
CA ASP A 250 -3.96 14.95 10.67
C ASP A 250 -2.43 14.75 10.68
N PRO A 251 -1.63 15.69 10.13
CA PRO A 251 -0.19 15.53 10.06
C PRO A 251 0.50 15.39 11.42
N ALA A 252 0.02 16.06 12.47
CA ALA A 252 0.62 15.97 13.80
C ALA A 252 0.34 14.60 14.43
N SER A 253 -0.88 14.09 14.30
CA SER A 253 -1.25 12.72 14.69
C SER A 253 -0.40 11.69 13.96
N MET A 254 -0.32 11.76 12.62
CA MET A 254 0.47 10.84 11.81
C MET A 254 1.96 10.85 12.21
N ARG A 255 2.52 12.04 12.45
CA ARG A 255 3.90 12.21 12.93
C ARG A 255 4.09 11.54 14.29
N GLN A 256 3.19 11.78 15.24
CA GLN A 256 3.30 11.20 16.58
C GLN A 256 3.24 9.68 16.56
N ARG A 257 2.23 9.11 15.88
CA ARG A 257 2.05 7.66 15.74
C ARG A 257 3.25 6.98 15.08
N THR A 258 3.77 7.58 14.01
CA THR A 258 4.96 7.07 13.30
C THR A 258 6.21 7.10 14.18
N ARG A 259 6.40 8.17 14.97
CA ARG A 259 7.51 8.25 15.94
C ARG A 259 7.37 7.20 17.05
N GLY A 260 6.15 6.96 17.55
CA GLY A 260 5.89 5.92 18.55
C GLY A 260 6.20 4.53 18.05
N LEU A 261 5.75 4.16 16.84
CA LEU A 261 6.09 2.89 16.21
C LEU A 261 7.60 2.71 16.02
N ALA A 262 8.28 3.73 15.46
CA ALA A 262 9.73 3.67 15.26
C ALA A 262 10.50 3.54 16.59
N THR A 263 10.05 4.22 17.64
CA THR A 263 10.65 4.14 18.98
C THR A 263 10.41 2.77 19.61
N TYR A 264 9.20 2.21 19.47
CA TYR A 264 8.90 0.86 19.93
C TYR A 264 9.80 -0.18 19.25
N LEU A 265 9.92 -0.12 17.92
CA LEU A 265 10.83 -0.99 17.15
C LEU A 265 12.30 -0.81 17.57
N HIS A 266 12.73 0.41 17.87
CA HIS A 266 14.09 0.70 18.33
C HIS A 266 14.39 0.07 19.69
N ASN A 267 13.46 0.21 20.65
CA ASN A 267 13.64 -0.24 22.03
C ASN A 267 13.55 -1.76 22.19
N ASN A 268 12.96 -2.47 21.23
CA ASN A 268 12.75 -3.91 21.29
C ASN A 268 13.72 -4.66 20.35
N PRO A 269 14.67 -5.45 20.89
CA PRO A 269 15.54 -6.30 20.07
C PRO A 269 14.75 -7.32 19.26
N ASP A 270 13.79 -7.97 19.91
CA ASP A 270 12.82 -8.86 19.27
C ASP A 270 11.65 -8.04 18.70
N LYS A 271 11.49 -8.10 17.37
CA LYS A 271 10.45 -7.37 16.62
C LYS A 271 9.37 -8.30 16.07
N SER A 272 9.42 -9.59 16.42
CA SER A 272 8.56 -10.64 15.85
C SER A 272 7.06 -10.39 16.05
N ASN A 273 6.69 -9.65 17.09
CA ASN A 273 5.29 -9.33 17.38
C ASN A 273 4.80 -8.03 16.74
N VAL A 274 5.66 -7.27 16.05
CA VAL A 274 5.25 -6.00 15.42
C VAL A 274 4.80 -6.27 13.99
N SER A 275 3.56 -5.90 13.68
CA SER A 275 2.98 -6.03 12.34
C SER A 275 2.13 -4.79 12.06
N LEU A 276 2.10 -4.31 10.80
CA LEU A 276 1.23 -3.19 10.43
C LEU A 276 -0.27 -3.59 10.38
N THR A 277 -0.56 -4.89 10.46
CA THR A 277 -1.90 -5.49 10.40
C THR A 277 -2.08 -6.48 11.55
N ALA A 278 -1.59 -6.13 12.74
CA ALA A 278 -1.40 -7.05 13.86
C ALA A 278 -2.70 -7.69 14.36
N ASP A 279 -3.83 -6.99 14.26
CA ASP A 279 -5.16 -7.43 14.68
C ASP A 279 -6.21 -7.38 13.56
N ALA A 280 -5.76 -7.30 12.30
CA ALA A 280 -6.64 -7.30 11.15
C ALA A 280 -7.13 -8.73 10.82
N ASP A 281 -8.38 -9.06 11.20
CA ASP A 281 -9.02 -10.32 10.81
C ASP A 281 -9.27 -10.37 9.28
N PRO A 282 -8.64 -11.31 8.54
CA PRO A 282 -8.80 -11.39 7.08
C PRO A 282 -10.25 -11.62 6.60
N SER A 283 -11.13 -12.19 7.45
CA SER A 283 -12.53 -12.44 7.13
C SER A 283 -13.34 -11.15 7.02
N THR A 284 -13.03 -10.15 7.85
CA THR A 284 -13.85 -8.93 8.03
C THR A 284 -13.11 -7.63 7.74
N SER A 285 -11.78 -7.61 7.75
CA SER A 285 -10.99 -6.39 7.52
C SER A 285 -10.80 -6.05 6.04
N VAL A 286 -10.28 -4.86 5.79
CA VAL A 286 -9.77 -4.38 4.50
C VAL A 286 -8.39 -3.78 4.71
N MET A 287 -7.38 -4.30 4.01
CA MET A 287 -6.00 -3.79 4.05
C MET A 287 -5.67 -3.17 2.70
N LEU A 288 -5.66 -1.83 2.63
CA LEU A 288 -5.51 -1.10 1.37
C LEU A 288 -4.25 -0.24 1.37
N SER A 289 -3.43 -0.38 0.33
CA SER A 289 -2.34 0.54 0.00
C SER A 289 -2.63 1.19 -1.36
N SER A 290 -2.79 2.51 -1.36
CA SER A 290 -3.07 3.26 -2.60
C SER A 290 -1.77 3.74 -3.24
N TRP A 291 -1.56 3.33 -4.49
CA TRP A 291 -0.45 3.80 -5.33
C TRP A 291 -0.91 4.86 -6.34
N ALA A 292 -2.05 5.50 -6.12
CA ALA A 292 -2.64 6.44 -7.09
C ALA A 292 -1.80 7.71 -7.35
N LYS A 293 -0.85 8.04 -6.45
CA LYS A 293 -0.06 9.29 -6.50
C LYS A 293 1.37 9.12 -7.05
N VAL A 294 1.83 7.89 -7.29
CA VAL A 294 3.21 7.68 -7.81
C VAL A 294 3.30 7.99 -9.30
N GLY A 295 4.49 8.34 -9.77
CA GLY A 295 4.73 8.88 -11.10
C GLY A 295 4.95 7.86 -12.22
N LEU A 296 4.71 6.57 -11.97
CA LEU A 296 5.08 5.47 -12.88
C LEU A 296 4.58 5.59 -14.33
N TRP A 297 3.51 6.36 -14.59
CA TRP A 297 2.99 6.61 -15.94
C TRP A 297 3.83 7.58 -16.78
N ASP A 298 4.77 8.31 -16.17
CA ASP A 298 5.56 9.38 -16.80
C ASP A 298 6.97 8.92 -17.22
N PHE A 299 7.31 7.65 -17.02
CA PHE A 299 8.68 7.16 -17.19
C PHE A 299 8.84 6.36 -18.49
N ASP A 300 9.57 6.93 -19.45
CA ASP A 300 9.85 6.31 -20.76
C ASP A 300 11.17 5.51 -20.83
N PHE A 301 12.07 5.68 -19.86
CA PHE A 301 13.38 5.01 -19.79
C PHE A 301 14.26 5.19 -21.04
N GLY A 302 14.03 6.21 -21.86
CA GLY A 302 14.71 6.44 -23.13
C GLY A 302 14.38 5.40 -24.21
N LEU A 303 13.30 4.62 -24.04
CA LEU A 303 12.93 3.52 -24.94
C LEU A 303 11.89 3.91 -26.00
N GLY A 304 11.34 5.12 -25.94
CA GLY A 304 10.38 5.66 -26.90
C GLY A 304 8.97 5.85 -26.34
#